data_AF-A0A1L8DHF5-F1
#
_entry.id   AF-A0A1L8DHF5-F1
#
_cell.length_a   1.000
_cell.length_b   1.000
_cell.length_c   1.000
_cell.angle_alpha   90.00
_cell.angle_beta   90.00
_cell.angle_gamma   90.00
#
_symmetry.space_group_name_H-M   'P 1'
#
loop_
_entity.id
_entity.type
_entity.pdbx_description
1 polymer ?
#
loop_
_entity_poly.entity_id
_entity_poly.type
_entity_poly.pdbx_seq_one_letter_code
_entity_poly.pdbx_strand_id
1 'polypeptide(L)'
;DDGSEEEERIDMSAITGVKEREERREKFYSVQQEMSDDSDMELNEWENQQIRKGVTGTQLAMAQNESILSQYMIQPVVAPEQAMSTGALLEQAYARNCLEKPKQMLKSTTKSDTKSSGPRMPQEILQKVRDRLTQVKDLNGKHMRDIEEMTMEIKLMKIEAIDCEQKAPVAAAKYRFYQELRGYVSDLVECLDEKVPLIVELEKKAMGLMGKHANYLIERRRQDIRDQAKEISDAAKPGSSRKGDDEEHVRRAAEREGRRTRRRRDRERNSMNESHLDGMSSDDEISDHDLAQFRAQLEQVTCEAEELFVDVADDFCQIPEILNKFHAWKQTDSAAYRDAYVSLCLPKILGQLIRLQMVTWSPLADQCPDIEKSPWYTACMMYSFVESETEESLSIDPDVTLVPVVVEKIILPKLTEQIENCWDPMSTSQTLRLVGLINRLYHEYPSLRPCSKTLIALFNSILEKIKISLDNDVFIPIFPKQSQDARTSFFQRQFCSGLKLFRNILSWQGILSDASLRDVAISSLLNRYLLSAMRVCSPTDAIAKAHVIVYTLPRVWLQSQSSDFNPSMEMFVQFLKFVANQLDKRNPIHLDSMEKIVKILNSLHATL
;
A
#
# COMPACT_ATOMS: atom_id res chain seq x y z
N ASP A 1 -19.50 -21.04 -60.91
CA ASP A 1 -18.33 -21.61 -61.60
C ASP A 1 -17.26 -20.55 -61.66
N ASP A 2 -16.47 -20.31 -60.62
CA ASP A 2 -15.78 -21.21 -59.67
C ASP A 2 -14.44 -21.77 -60.20
N GLY A 3 -13.39 -21.54 -59.42
CA GLY A 3 -12.05 -22.15 -59.46
C GLY A 3 -10.97 -21.41 -60.28
N SER A 4 -9.74 -21.19 -59.83
CA SER A 4 -9.05 -21.39 -58.55
C SER A 4 -7.63 -20.83 -58.77
N GLU A 5 -7.23 -19.77 -58.06
CA GLU A 5 -5.80 -19.41 -57.94
C GLU A 5 -5.18 -20.38 -56.91
N GLU A 6 -4.30 -21.26 -57.38
CA GLU A 6 -3.53 -22.15 -56.50
C GLU A 6 -2.59 -21.31 -55.63
N GLU A 7 -3.01 -21.06 -54.38
CA GLU A 7 -2.08 -20.71 -53.31
C GLU A 7 -1.03 -21.82 -53.19
N GLU A 8 0.23 -21.42 -53.32
CA GLU A 8 1.40 -22.28 -53.22
C GLU A 8 1.40 -23.01 -51.88
N ARG A 9 1.17 -24.32 -51.95
CA ARG A 9 0.91 -25.20 -50.81
C ARG A 9 2.19 -25.40 -49.99
N ILE A 10 2.25 -24.81 -48.79
CA ILE A 10 3.35 -25.02 -47.84
C ILE A 10 3.25 -26.45 -47.26
N ASP A 11 4.13 -27.34 -47.69
CA ASP A 11 4.30 -28.69 -47.12
C ASP A 11 5.13 -28.62 -45.82
N MET A 12 4.51 -29.02 -44.72
CA MET A 12 5.07 -28.99 -43.36
C MET A 12 5.64 -30.35 -42.93
N SER A 13 6.07 -31.21 -43.86
CA SER A 13 6.69 -32.49 -43.56
C SER A 13 8.18 -32.57 -43.94
N ALA A 14 9.03 -32.49 -42.91
CA ALA A 14 10.45 -32.90 -42.83
C ALA A 14 11.52 -32.18 -43.71
N ILE A 15 12.51 -31.59 -43.01
CA ILE A 15 13.81 -31.09 -43.49
C ILE A 15 13.72 -30.04 -44.63
N THR A 16 12.93 -29.00 -44.40
CA THR A 16 12.81 -27.83 -45.31
C THR A 16 14.07 -26.95 -45.32
N GLY A 17 14.83 -26.86 -44.23
CA GLY A 17 15.95 -25.91 -44.12
C GLY A 17 17.19 -26.18 -45.00
N VAL A 18 17.34 -27.37 -45.58
CA VAL A 18 18.43 -27.67 -46.54
C VAL A 18 17.99 -27.35 -47.96
N LYS A 19 16.80 -27.82 -48.35
CA LYS A 19 16.21 -27.53 -49.67
C LYS A 19 15.93 -26.04 -49.86
N GLU A 20 15.42 -25.35 -48.84
CA GLU A 20 15.16 -23.90 -48.87
C GLU A 20 16.46 -23.07 -48.90
N ARG A 21 17.56 -23.62 -48.36
CA ARG A 21 18.90 -22.99 -48.43
C ARG A 21 19.57 -23.25 -49.77
N GLU A 22 19.30 -24.39 -50.39
CA GLU A 22 19.75 -24.75 -51.74
C GLU A 22 18.98 -23.94 -52.81
N GLU A 23 17.66 -23.80 -52.69
CA GLU A 23 16.84 -22.93 -53.54
C GLU A 23 17.20 -21.45 -53.40
N ARG A 24 17.52 -20.96 -52.18
CA ARG A 24 18.06 -19.59 -52.02
C ARG A 24 19.44 -19.43 -52.64
N ARG A 25 20.27 -20.48 -52.62
CA ARG A 25 21.57 -20.49 -53.29
C ARG A 25 21.42 -20.48 -54.81
N GLU A 26 20.53 -21.31 -55.36
CA GLU A 26 20.26 -21.32 -56.80
C GLU A 26 19.66 -20.00 -57.28
N LYS A 27 18.74 -19.40 -56.52
CA LYS A 27 18.23 -18.03 -56.79
C LYS A 27 19.33 -16.97 -56.73
N PHE A 28 20.30 -17.11 -55.83
CA PHE A 28 21.45 -16.20 -55.74
C PHE A 28 22.38 -16.36 -56.95
N TYR A 29 22.66 -17.61 -57.36
CA TYR A 29 23.51 -17.88 -58.52
C TYR A 29 22.81 -17.55 -59.86
N SER A 30 21.50 -17.73 -59.98
CA SER A 30 20.74 -17.38 -61.19
C SER A 30 20.75 -15.88 -61.45
N VAL A 31 20.60 -15.06 -60.39
CA VAL A 31 20.70 -13.60 -60.47
C VAL A 31 22.13 -13.16 -60.83
N GLN A 32 23.14 -13.90 -60.40
CA GLN A 32 24.54 -13.63 -60.74
C GLN A 32 24.91 -14.04 -62.18
N GLN A 33 24.19 -14.99 -62.79
CA GLN A 33 24.49 -15.57 -64.09
C GLN A 33 23.74 -14.92 -65.27
N GLU A 34 22.67 -14.17 -65.01
CA GLU A 34 21.95 -13.34 -66.02
C GLU A 34 22.64 -11.99 -66.33
N MET A 35 23.84 -11.77 -65.82
CA MET A 35 24.61 -10.54 -66.01
C MET A 35 25.22 -10.48 -67.42
N SER A 36 24.49 -9.82 -68.32
CA SER A 36 25.01 -9.35 -69.62
C SER A 36 25.80 -8.05 -69.42
N ASP A 37 26.93 -7.90 -70.13
CA ASP A 37 27.93 -6.82 -70.05
C ASP A 37 27.38 -5.36 -70.11
N ASP A 38 26.10 -5.16 -70.48
CA ASP A 38 25.45 -3.84 -70.59
C ASP A 38 24.64 -3.45 -69.33
N SER A 39 24.54 -4.33 -68.33
CA SER A 39 23.78 -4.11 -67.08
C SER A 39 24.63 -3.66 -65.87
N ASP A 40 25.94 -3.52 -66.06
CA ASP A 40 26.91 -3.24 -64.99
C ASP A 40 26.91 -1.78 -64.49
N MET A 41 26.42 -0.81 -65.28
CA MET A 41 26.50 0.61 -64.91
C MET A 41 25.36 1.06 -64.00
N GLU A 42 24.12 0.66 -64.30
CA GLU A 42 22.94 1.01 -63.50
C GLU A 42 22.92 0.24 -62.16
N LEU A 43 23.39 -1.02 -62.17
CA LEU A 43 23.56 -1.81 -60.95
C LEU A 43 24.65 -1.22 -60.04
N ASN A 44 25.78 -0.78 -60.60
CA ASN A 44 26.82 -0.10 -59.83
C ASN A 44 26.32 1.22 -59.21
N GLU A 45 25.52 2.00 -59.93
CA GLU A 45 24.94 3.23 -59.37
C GLU A 45 23.95 2.94 -58.24
N TRP A 46 23.11 1.91 -58.40
CA TRP A 46 22.18 1.47 -57.36
C TRP A 46 22.90 0.91 -56.12
N GLU A 47 23.93 0.08 -56.31
CA GLU A 47 24.75 -0.48 -55.24
C GLU A 47 25.49 0.63 -54.49
N ASN A 48 26.11 1.57 -55.22
CA ASN A 48 26.75 2.74 -54.62
C ASN A 48 25.75 3.62 -53.83
N GLN A 49 24.49 3.73 -54.26
CA GLN A 49 23.45 4.45 -53.50
C GLN A 49 23.06 3.72 -52.21
N GLN A 50 22.98 2.39 -52.21
CA GLN A 50 22.67 1.61 -51.01
C GLN A 50 23.82 1.62 -50.01
N ILE A 51 25.06 1.48 -50.48
CA ILE A 51 26.27 1.63 -49.65
C ILE A 51 26.29 3.04 -49.02
N ARG A 52 25.99 4.09 -49.79
CA ARG A 52 25.90 5.46 -49.24
C ARG A 52 24.82 5.61 -48.19
N LYS A 53 23.63 5.03 -48.38
CA LYS A 53 22.56 5.05 -47.36
C LYS A 53 22.97 4.33 -46.08
N GLY A 54 23.62 3.17 -46.19
CA GLY A 54 24.15 2.41 -45.06
C GLY A 54 25.25 3.17 -44.29
N VAL A 55 26.22 3.75 -45.00
CA VAL A 55 27.31 4.53 -44.40
C VAL A 55 26.79 5.81 -43.74
N THR A 56 25.82 6.50 -44.35
CA THR A 56 25.22 7.73 -43.79
C THR A 56 24.41 7.43 -42.53
N GLY A 57 23.65 6.33 -42.50
CA GLY A 57 22.92 5.89 -41.30
C GLY A 57 23.86 5.48 -40.16
N THR A 58 24.99 4.83 -40.49
CA THR A 58 26.01 4.43 -39.51
C THR A 58 26.74 5.64 -38.94
N GLN A 59 27.08 6.64 -39.77
CA GLN A 59 27.66 7.90 -39.32
C GLN A 59 26.70 8.73 -38.45
N LEU A 60 25.39 8.72 -38.75
CA LEU A 60 24.38 9.37 -37.92
C LEU A 60 24.25 8.73 -36.54
N ALA A 61 24.28 7.39 -36.49
CA ALA A 61 24.26 6.64 -35.23
C ALA A 61 25.54 6.87 -34.41
N MET A 62 26.70 6.97 -35.06
CA MET A 62 27.97 7.30 -34.41
C MET A 62 27.98 8.73 -33.87
N ALA A 63 27.46 9.71 -34.62
CA ALA A 63 27.33 11.10 -34.16
C ALA A 63 26.32 11.28 -33.01
N GLN A 64 25.21 10.53 -33.01
CA GLN A 64 24.30 10.49 -31.85
C GLN A 64 24.98 9.88 -30.62
N ASN A 65 25.73 8.79 -30.78
CA ASN A 65 26.46 8.17 -29.67
C ASN A 65 27.58 9.07 -29.12
N GLU A 66 28.32 9.81 -29.97
CA GLU A 66 29.31 10.79 -29.51
C GLU A 66 28.68 12.02 -28.84
N SER A 67 27.51 12.48 -29.30
CA SER A 67 26.75 13.55 -28.65
C SER A 67 26.22 13.14 -27.27
N ILE A 68 25.85 11.86 -27.11
CA ILE A 68 25.44 11.31 -25.82
C ILE A 68 26.67 11.19 -24.90
N LEU A 69 27.80 10.67 -25.39
CA LEU A 69 29.03 10.47 -24.61
C LEU A 69 29.67 11.80 -24.15
N SER A 70 29.62 12.84 -24.97
CA SER A 70 30.12 14.18 -24.63
C SER A 70 29.26 14.91 -23.59
N GLN A 71 27.99 14.51 -23.41
CA GLN A 71 27.11 15.06 -22.39
C GLN A 71 27.36 14.47 -20.99
N TYR A 72 28.00 13.29 -20.90
CA TYR A 72 28.33 12.62 -19.64
C TYR A 72 29.71 12.99 -19.04
N MET A 73 30.57 13.72 -19.76
CA MET A 73 31.92 14.08 -19.31
C MET A 73 32.07 15.60 -19.14
N ILE A 74 31.63 16.13 -17.99
CA ILE A 74 31.92 17.51 -17.61
C ILE A 74 33.31 17.57 -16.96
N GLN A 75 34.33 17.88 -17.76
CA GLN A 75 35.59 18.45 -17.27
C GLN A 75 36.10 19.50 -18.27
N PRO A 76 36.64 20.65 -17.82
CA PRO A 76 37.09 21.69 -18.71
C PRO A 76 38.47 21.32 -19.26
N VAL A 77 38.52 20.80 -20.48
CA VAL A 77 39.78 20.64 -21.21
C VAL A 77 39.69 21.37 -22.55
N VAL A 78 40.72 22.17 -22.78
CA VAL A 78 40.98 23.06 -23.90
C VAL A 78 40.68 22.39 -25.25
N ALA A 79 39.94 23.11 -26.10
CA ALA A 79 39.60 22.72 -27.46
C ALA A 79 40.83 22.38 -28.31
N PRO A 80 40.65 21.51 -29.31
CA PRO A 80 41.03 21.90 -30.65
C PRO A 80 39.89 21.71 -31.67
N GLU A 81 39.67 22.79 -32.43
CA GLU A 81 39.24 22.88 -33.83
C GLU A 81 38.13 21.96 -34.38
N GLN A 82 37.01 22.63 -34.68
CA GLN A 82 36.09 22.39 -35.81
C GLN A 82 35.28 21.08 -35.83
N ALA A 83 34.44 20.87 -34.80
CA ALA A 83 33.23 20.06 -34.97
C ALA A 83 32.10 20.95 -35.50
N MET A 84 31.64 20.70 -36.73
CA MET A 84 30.49 21.43 -37.30
C MET A 84 29.21 21.08 -36.55
N SER A 85 28.41 22.10 -36.21
CA SER A 85 27.08 21.95 -35.61
C SER A 85 26.16 21.07 -36.46
N THR A 86 25.26 20.32 -35.80
CA THR A 86 24.21 19.51 -36.45
C THR A 86 23.40 20.31 -37.46
N GLY A 87 23.18 21.60 -37.21
CA GLY A 87 22.54 22.52 -38.15
C GLY A 87 23.36 22.77 -39.41
N ALA A 88 24.68 22.89 -39.28
CA ALA A 88 25.60 23.13 -40.40
C ALA A 88 25.80 21.88 -41.27
N LEU A 89 25.73 20.68 -40.67
CA LEU A 89 25.73 19.41 -41.41
C LEU A 89 24.42 19.22 -42.20
N LEU A 90 23.27 19.58 -41.62
CA LEU A 90 21.99 19.56 -42.32
C LEU A 90 21.99 20.56 -43.47
N GLU A 91 22.45 21.79 -43.23
CA GLU A 91 22.54 22.85 -44.23
C GLU A 91 23.48 22.46 -45.38
N GLN A 92 24.59 21.79 -45.09
CA GLN A 92 25.49 21.25 -46.11
C GLN A 92 24.88 20.09 -46.91
N ALA A 93 24.05 19.25 -46.27
CA ALA A 93 23.31 18.17 -46.93
C ALA A 93 22.18 18.72 -47.83
N TYR A 94 21.46 19.75 -47.39
CA TYR A 94 20.45 20.44 -48.20
C TYR A 94 21.10 21.24 -49.34
N ALA A 95 22.20 21.95 -49.09
CA ALA A 95 22.96 22.66 -50.13
C ALA A 95 23.52 21.71 -51.20
N ARG A 96 23.87 20.46 -50.85
CA ARG A 96 24.26 19.43 -51.82
C ARG A 96 23.11 18.94 -52.70
N ASN A 97 21.87 19.01 -52.23
CA ASN A 97 20.68 18.62 -52.99
C ASN A 97 20.10 19.75 -53.86
N CYS A 98 20.44 21.03 -53.60
CA CYS A 98 19.87 22.18 -54.32
C CYS A 98 20.60 22.59 -55.62
N LEU A 99 21.47 21.75 -56.19
CA LEU A 99 22.15 22.02 -57.46
C LEU A 99 21.91 20.96 -58.53
N GLU A 100 20.66 20.58 -58.76
CA GLU A 100 20.23 20.30 -60.13
C GLU A 100 19.45 21.50 -60.65
N LYS A 101 20.18 22.50 -61.18
CA LYS A 101 19.59 23.43 -62.13
C LYS A 101 18.87 22.58 -63.19
N PRO A 102 17.62 22.89 -63.58
CA PRO A 102 16.99 22.19 -64.68
C PRO A 102 17.85 22.43 -65.91
N LYS A 103 18.69 21.46 -66.24
CA LYS A 103 19.28 21.34 -67.56
C LYS A 103 18.09 21.11 -68.48
N GLN A 104 17.51 22.21 -68.95
CA GLN A 104 16.97 22.28 -70.30
C GLN A 104 18.12 21.97 -71.27
N MET A 105 18.58 20.73 -71.26
CA MET A 105 19.15 20.13 -72.43
C MET A 105 17.96 19.67 -73.23
N LEU A 106 17.80 20.32 -74.38
CA LEU A 106 17.38 19.68 -75.61
C LEU A 106 17.95 18.25 -75.64
N LYS A 107 17.29 17.27 -75.01
CA LYS A 107 17.51 15.86 -75.33
C LYS A 107 16.86 15.70 -76.70
N SER A 108 17.67 15.94 -77.73
CA SER A 108 17.41 15.38 -79.05
C SER A 108 17.27 13.88 -78.84
N THR A 109 16.03 13.41 -78.82
CA THR A 109 15.73 11.99 -79.00
C THR A 109 16.26 11.64 -80.39
N THR A 110 17.49 11.13 -80.44
CA THR A 110 17.96 10.31 -81.55
C THR A 110 17.21 8.98 -81.46
N LYS A 111 15.91 9.02 -81.80
CA LYS A 111 15.23 7.86 -82.35
C LYS A 111 15.35 7.99 -83.86
N SER A 112 16.16 7.09 -84.40
CA SER A 112 16.29 6.82 -85.83
C SER A 112 14.96 6.31 -86.38
N ASP A 113 14.04 7.23 -86.67
CA ASP A 113 12.94 6.96 -87.58
C ASP A 113 13.27 7.59 -88.93
N THR A 114 13.48 6.71 -89.89
CA THR A 114 13.70 6.91 -91.31
C THR A 114 12.76 7.98 -91.88
N LYS A 115 13.26 9.20 -92.08
CA LYS A 115 12.53 10.22 -92.86
C LYS A 115 12.73 9.95 -94.34
N SER A 116 11.66 9.62 -95.05
CA SER A 116 11.60 9.77 -96.49
C SER A 116 11.80 11.24 -96.86
N SER A 117 12.85 11.51 -97.62
CA SER A 117 13.17 12.85 -98.15
C SER A 117 12.41 13.05 -99.46
N GLY A 118 11.23 13.67 -99.37
CA GLY A 118 10.50 14.26 -100.50
C GLY A 118 10.11 15.72 -100.19
N PRO A 119 9.89 16.57 -101.20
CA PRO A 119 9.57 17.98 -100.99
C PRO A 119 8.22 18.11 -100.27
N ARG A 120 8.23 18.68 -99.07
CA ARG A 120 7.01 18.90 -98.28
C ARG A 120 6.19 20.03 -98.89
N MET A 121 4.91 19.78 -99.11
CA MET A 121 3.99 20.78 -99.65
C MET A 121 3.81 21.94 -98.65
N PRO A 122 3.70 23.21 -99.09
CA PRO A 122 3.57 24.38 -98.19
C PRO A 122 2.46 24.25 -97.13
N GLN A 123 1.38 23.53 -97.43
CA GLN A 123 0.29 23.23 -96.49
C GLN A 123 0.70 22.30 -95.34
N GLU A 124 1.60 21.34 -95.56
CA GLU A 124 2.12 20.46 -94.50
C GLU A 124 3.03 21.21 -93.52
N ILE A 125 3.80 22.19 -94.03
CA ILE A 125 4.63 23.07 -93.21
C ILE A 125 3.72 23.95 -92.35
N LEU A 126 2.68 24.53 -92.95
CA LEU A 126 1.74 25.40 -92.26
C LEU A 126 0.92 24.64 -91.20
N GLN A 127 0.55 23.37 -91.47
CA GLN A 127 -0.08 22.49 -90.48
C GLN A 127 0.88 22.17 -89.32
N LYS A 128 2.14 21.81 -89.60
CA LYS A 128 3.15 21.60 -88.54
C LYS A 128 3.40 22.83 -87.68
N VAL A 129 3.36 24.03 -88.28
CA VAL A 129 3.49 25.28 -87.53
C VAL A 129 2.26 25.53 -86.65
N ARG A 130 1.04 25.23 -87.13
CA ARG A 130 -0.18 25.31 -86.29
C ARG A 130 -0.16 24.29 -85.16
N ASP A 131 0.21 23.04 -85.44
CA ASP A 131 0.31 21.97 -84.44
C ASP A 131 1.37 22.30 -83.38
N ARG A 132 2.48 22.92 -83.80
CA ARG A 132 3.51 23.40 -82.87
C ARG A 132 3.00 24.58 -82.04
N LEU A 133 2.25 25.50 -82.64
CA LEU A 133 1.66 26.64 -81.93
C LEU A 133 0.61 26.20 -80.90
N THR A 134 -0.26 25.24 -81.22
CA THR A 134 -1.21 24.67 -80.26
C THR A 134 -0.48 23.93 -79.14
N GLN A 135 0.51 23.10 -79.46
CA GLN A 135 1.33 22.43 -78.45
C GLN A 135 2.02 23.42 -77.50
N VAL A 136 2.56 24.53 -78.02
CA VAL A 136 3.20 25.56 -77.19
C VAL A 136 2.16 26.30 -76.32
N LYS A 137 0.97 26.58 -76.86
CA LYS A 137 -0.12 27.18 -76.08
C LYS A 137 -0.60 26.27 -74.94
N ASP A 138 -0.75 24.98 -75.21
CA ASP A 138 -1.16 23.99 -74.20
C ASP A 138 -0.07 23.81 -73.13
N LEU A 139 1.20 23.76 -73.53
CA LEU A 139 2.34 23.74 -72.60
C LEU A 139 2.39 25.00 -71.75
N ASN A 140 2.17 26.19 -72.34
CA ASN A 140 2.14 27.43 -71.58
C ASN A 140 0.96 27.47 -70.59
N GLY A 141 -0.22 27.00 -71.00
CA GLY A 141 -1.38 26.85 -70.11
C GLY A 141 -1.18 25.82 -69.01
N LYS A 142 -0.38 24.76 -69.26
CA LYS A 142 0.06 23.83 -68.21
C LYS A 142 1.03 24.50 -67.25
N HIS A 143 2.09 25.14 -67.75
CA HIS A 143 3.07 25.83 -66.91
C HIS A 143 2.44 26.91 -66.03
N MET A 144 1.45 27.66 -66.55
CA MET A 144 0.73 28.66 -65.75
C MET A 144 -0.02 28.02 -64.57
N ARG A 145 -0.68 26.88 -64.78
CA ARG A 145 -1.34 26.13 -63.70
C ARG A 145 -0.33 25.57 -62.70
N ASP A 146 0.76 24.99 -63.19
CA ASP A 146 1.83 24.45 -62.34
C ASP A 146 2.45 25.58 -61.47
N ILE A 147 2.61 26.80 -62.01
CA ILE A 147 3.09 27.98 -61.27
C ILE A 147 2.07 28.40 -60.20
N GLU A 148 0.78 28.44 -60.53
CA GLU A 148 -0.27 28.79 -59.56
C GLU A 148 -0.33 27.77 -58.40
N GLU A 149 -0.25 26.48 -58.72
CA GLU A 149 -0.21 25.39 -57.74
C GLU A 149 1.03 25.46 -56.83
N MET A 150 2.23 25.56 -57.42
CA MET A 150 3.47 25.74 -56.65
C MET A 150 3.43 27.01 -55.79
N THR A 151 2.83 28.09 -56.28
CA THR A 151 2.70 29.34 -55.52
C THR A 151 1.77 29.17 -54.31
N MET A 152 0.69 28.40 -54.44
CA MET A 152 -0.17 28.04 -53.31
C MET A 152 0.56 27.13 -52.31
N GLU A 153 1.25 26.10 -52.79
CA GLU A 153 1.99 25.17 -51.94
C GLU A 153 3.09 25.86 -51.13
N ILE A 154 3.87 26.76 -51.76
CA ILE A 154 4.88 27.58 -51.07
C ILE A 154 4.24 28.42 -49.96
N LYS A 155 3.03 28.97 -50.18
CA LYS A 155 2.34 29.74 -49.14
C LYS A 155 1.91 28.84 -47.98
N LEU A 156 1.39 27.65 -48.26
CA LEU A 156 1.02 26.67 -47.22
C LEU A 156 2.24 26.21 -46.42
N MET A 157 3.33 25.84 -47.09
CA MET A 157 4.59 25.46 -46.43
C MET A 157 5.17 26.59 -45.57
N LYS A 158 5.04 27.86 -46.00
CA LYS A 158 5.45 29.01 -45.18
C LYS A 158 4.61 29.15 -43.91
N ILE A 159 3.30 28.92 -44.00
CA ILE A 159 2.41 28.95 -42.83
C ILE A 159 2.79 27.83 -41.86
N GLU A 160 3.03 26.62 -42.38
CA GLU A 160 3.46 25.47 -41.57
C GLU A 160 4.84 25.68 -40.94
N ALA A 161 5.79 26.29 -41.65
CA ALA A 161 7.10 26.64 -41.11
C ALA A 161 6.99 27.61 -39.93
N ILE A 162 6.15 28.66 -40.07
CA ILE A 162 5.91 29.63 -38.99
C ILE A 162 5.21 28.95 -37.80
N ASP A 163 4.23 28.08 -38.03
CA ASP A 163 3.54 27.33 -36.97
C ASP A 163 4.52 26.40 -36.22
N CYS A 164 5.42 25.73 -36.93
CA CYS A 164 6.49 24.94 -36.34
C CYS A 164 7.46 25.81 -35.51
N GLU A 165 7.89 26.96 -36.02
CA GLU A 165 8.75 27.90 -35.29
C GLU A 165 8.08 28.41 -34.00
N GLN A 166 6.77 28.65 -34.02
CA GLN A 166 6.00 29.07 -32.84
C GLN A 166 5.83 27.94 -31.81
N LYS A 167 5.69 26.69 -32.25
CA LYS A 167 5.54 25.51 -31.38
C LYS A 167 6.88 25.02 -30.79
N ALA A 168 7.99 25.24 -31.49
CA ALA A 168 9.33 24.82 -31.07
C ALA A 168 9.72 25.24 -29.63
N PRO A 169 9.55 26.50 -29.18
CA PRO A 169 9.91 26.89 -27.81
C PRO A 169 9.04 26.21 -26.75
N VAL A 170 7.75 25.98 -27.03
CA VAL A 170 6.83 25.28 -26.13
C VAL A 170 7.26 23.81 -25.99
N ALA A 171 7.60 23.16 -27.10
CA ALA A 171 8.11 21.79 -27.09
C ALA A 171 9.45 21.68 -26.34
N ALA A 172 10.36 22.65 -26.54
CA ALA A 172 11.64 22.69 -25.83
C ALA A 172 11.46 22.90 -24.31
N ALA A 173 10.54 23.77 -23.88
CA ALA A 173 10.21 23.96 -22.47
C ALA A 173 9.62 22.69 -21.85
N LYS A 174 8.67 22.04 -22.54
CA LYS A 174 8.09 20.77 -22.12
C LYS A 174 9.15 19.67 -21.98
N TYR A 175 10.08 19.58 -22.94
CA TYR A 175 11.19 18.63 -22.88
C TYR A 175 12.10 18.88 -21.66
N ARG A 176 12.50 20.13 -21.40
CA ARG A 176 13.33 20.47 -20.22
C ARG A 176 12.64 20.10 -18.92
N PHE A 177 11.37 20.47 -18.78
CA PHE A 177 10.56 20.10 -17.62
C PHE A 177 10.59 18.60 -17.35
N TYR A 178 10.39 17.77 -18.37
CA TYR A 178 10.42 16.31 -18.19
C TYR A 178 11.81 15.75 -17.92
N GLN A 179 12.88 16.36 -18.44
CA GLN A 179 14.25 15.93 -18.09
C GLN A 179 14.57 16.25 -16.63
N GLU A 180 14.20 17.44 -16.16
CA GLU A 180 14.37 17.84 -14.76
C GLU A 180 13.54 16.95 -13.82
N LEU A 181 12.27 16.72 -14.15
CA LEU A 181 11.39 15.84 -13.39
C LEU A 181 11.93 14.40 -13.36
N ARG A 182 12.42 13.89 -14.49
CA ARG A 182 13.03 12.56 -14.55
C ARG A 182 14.27 12.47 -13.66
N GLY A 183 15.14 13.48 -13.70
CA GLY A 183 16.31 13.56 -12.82
C GLY A 183 15.88 13.52 -11.36
N TYR A 184 14.99 14.43 -10.97
CA TYR A 184 14.46 14.51 -9.61
C TYR A 184 13.83 13.19 -9.13
N VAL A 185 12.98 12.55 -9.94
CA VAL A 185 12.35 11.27 -9.55
C VAL A 185 13.39 10.15 -9.44
N SER A 186 14.42 10.16 -10.29
CA SER A 186 15.51 9.15 -10.21
C SER A 186 16.30 9.34 -8.91
N ASP A 187 16.69 10.57 -8.60
CA ASP A 187 17.41 10.91 -7.36
C ASP A 187 16.58 10.61 -6.11
N LEU A 188 15.27 10.89 -6.15
CA LEU A 188 14.34 10.57 -5.06
C LEU A 188 14.25 9.06 -4.81
N VAL A 189 14.16 8.26 -5.88
CA VAL A 189 14.09 6.81 -5.77
C VAL A 189 15.42 6.25 -5.26
N GLU A 190 16.55 6.70 -5.76
CA GLU A 190 17.88 6.28 -5.28
C GLU A 190 18.07 6.61 -3.80
N CYS A 191 17.68 7.82 -3.37
CA CYS A 191 17.67 8.21 -1.96
C CYS A 191 16.80 7.29 -1.10
N LEU A 192 15.56 7.01 -1.53
CA LEU A 192 14.67 6.11 -0.81
C LEU A 192 15.19 4.68 -0.80
N ASP A 193 15.80 4.18 -1.87
CA ASP A 193 16.37 2.83 -1.93
C ASP A 193 17.50 2.65 -0.91
N GLU A 194 18.31 3.69 -0.68
CA GLU A 194 19.36 3.68 0.37
C GLU A 194 18.75 3.76 1.78
N LYS A 195 17.76 4.62 1.98
CA LYS A 195 17.24 4.96 3.32
C LYS A 195 16.15 4.01 3.83
N VAL A 196 15.35 3.39 2.95
CA VAL A 196 14.26 2.47 3.34
C VAL A 196 14.73 1.27 4.18
N PRO A 197 15.84 0.59 3.86
CA PRO A 197 16.37 -0.48 4.73
C PRO A 197 16.63 0.00 6.16
N LEU A 198 17.16 1.21 6.33
CA LEU A 198 17.44 1.80 7.65
C LEU A 198 16.14 2.12 8.40
N ILE A 199 15.12 2.63 7.69
CA ILE A 199 13.78 2.85 8.27
C ILE A 199 13.19 1.53 8.78
N VAL A 200 13.30 0.45 7.99
CA VAL A 200 12.83 -0.89 8.38
C VAL A 200 13.55 -1.40 9.64
N GLU A 201 14.86 -1.16 9.76
CA GLU A 201 15.63 -1.54 10.94
C GLU A 201 15.20 -0.76 12.19
N LEU A 202 14.97 0.54 12.06
CA LEU A 202 14.47 1.37 13.16
C LEU A 202 13.06 0.96 13.60
N GLU A 203 12.15 0.68 12.66
CA GLU A 203 10.82 0.17 12.98
C GLU A 203 10.90 -1.16 13.74
N LYS A 204 11.73 -2.09 13.27
CA LYS A 204 11.95 -3.38 13.94
C LYS A 204 12.54 -3.19 15.34
N LYS A 205 13.47 -2.25 15.53
CA LYS A 205 14.05 -1.90 16.83
C LYS A 205 12.98 -1.33 17.77
N ALA A 206 12.20 -0.34 17.32
CA ALA A 206 11.11 0.25 18.09
C ALA A 206 10.08 -0.80 18.49
N MET A 207 9.60 -1.60 17.53
CA MET A 207 8.62 -2.66 17.79
C MET A 207 9.17 -3.72 18.73
N GLY A 208 10.43 -4.11 18.56
CA GLY A 208 11.11 -5.05 19.44
C GLY A 208 11.21 -4.53 20.88
N LEU A 209 11.45 -3.24 21.09
CA LEU A 209 11.46 -2.61 22.41
C LEU A 209 10.07 -2.59 23.05
N MET A 210 9.05 -2.10 22.31
CA MET A 210 7.66 -2.05 22.78
C MET A 210 7.12 -3.46 23.08
N GLY A 211 7.39 -4.42 22.21
CA GLY A 211 6.97 -5.82 22.37
C GLY A 211 7.67 -6.50 23.54
N LYS A 212 8.97 -6.25 23.77
CA LYS A 212 9.67 -6.74 24.98
C LYS A 212 9.03 -6.18 26.25
N HIS A 213 8.71 -4.89 26.25
CA HIS A 213 8.06 -4.24 27.38
C HIS A 213 6.68 -4.83 27.68
N ALA A 214 5.84 -5.00 26.67
CA ALA A 214 4.53 -5.63 26.81
C ALA A 214 4.64 -7.08 27.30
N ASN A 215 5.52 -7.89 26.70
CA ASN A 215 5.72 -9.28 27.10
C ASN A 215 6.24 -9.43 28.53
N TYR A 216 7.08 -8.50 28.99
CA TYR A 216 7.53 -8.47 30.38
C TYR A 216 6.35 -8.35 31.34
N LEU A 217 5.38 -7.45 31.07
CA LEU A 217 4.19 -7.27 31.91
C LEU A 217 3.29 -8.52 31.90
N ILE A 218 3.04 -9.07 30.72
CA ILE A 218 2.22 -10.28 30.53
C ILE A 218 2.85 -11.45 31.30
N GLU A 219 4.15 -11.69 31.12
CA GLU A 219 4.81 -12.83 31.73
C GLU A 219 5.01 -12.65 33.24
N ARG A 220 5.22 -11.41 33.71
CA ARG A 220 5.20 -11.08 35.14
C ARG A 220 3.86 -11.48 35.76
N ARG A 221 2.74 -11.09 35.14
CA ARG A 221 1.40 -11.42 35.63
C ARG A 221 1.17 -12.94 35.62
N ARG A 222 1.57 -13.64 34.56
CA ARG A 222 1.47 -15.11 34.48
C ARG A 222 2.28 -15.77 35.58
N GLN A 223 3.51 -15.32 35.81
CA GLN A 223 4.36 -15.82 36.87
C GLN A 223 3.74 -15.57 38.26
N ASP A 224 3.18 -14.38 38.50
CA ASP A 224 2.48 -14.03 39.74
C ASP A 224 1.27 -14.94 40.02
N ILE A 225 0.56 -15.36 38.97
CA ILE A 225 -0.55 -16.31 39.09
C ILE A 225 -0.02 -17.72 39.41
N ARG A 226 1.04 -18.17 38.71
CA ARG A 226 1.67 -19.48 38.94
C ARG A 226 2.22 -19.60 40.36
N ASP A 227 2.91 -18.58 40.86
CA ASP A 227 3.43 -18.54 42.24
C ASP A 227 2.30 -18.66 43.24
N GLN A 228 1.26 -17.83 43.13
CA GLN A 228 0.12 -17.86 44.06
C GLN A 228 -0.61 -19.21 44.02
N ALA A 229 -0.76 -19.81 42.84
CA ALA A 229 -1.35 -21.14 42.71
C ALA A 229 -0.51 -22.20 43.43
N LYS A 230 0.83 -22.11 43.34
CA LYS A 230 1.76 -22.99 44.05
C LYS A 230 1.71 -22.76 45.56
N GLU A 231 1.76 -21.51 46.02
CA GLU A 231 1.64 -21.12 47.44
C GLU A 231 0.38 -21.72 48.08
N ILE A 232 -0.76 -21.64 47.39
CA ILE A 232 -2.04 -22.18 47.87
C ILE A 232 -2.04 -23.72 47.86
N SER A 233 -1.47 -24.33 46.83
CA SER A 233 -1.36 -25.79 46.72
C SER A 233 -0.47 -26.38 47.80
N ASP A 234 0.68 -25.75 48.07
CA ASP A 234 1.62 -26.21 49.10
C ASP A 234 1.09 -25.94 50.52
N ALA A 235 0.36 -24.83 50.73
CA ALA A 235 -0.36 -24.58 51.98
C ALA A 235 -1.47 -25.60 52.25
N ALA A 236 -1.99 -26.29 51.23
CA ALA A 236 -3.02 -27.31 51.38
C ALA A 236 -2.46 -28.68 51.83
N LYS A 237 -1.14 -28.90 51.81
CA LYS A 237 -0.52 -30.19 52.19
C LYS A 237 -0.21 -30.23 53.69
N PRO A 238 -0.78 -31.18 54.47
CA PRO A 238 -0.47 -31.31 55.90
C PRO A 238 1.00 -31.70 56.12
N GLY A 239 1.71 -30.99 57.00
CA GLY A 239 3.13 -31.23 57.30
C GLY A 239 4.14 -30.54 56.38
N SER A 240 3.67 -29.69 55.45
CA SER A 240 4.54 -28.86 54.61
C SER A 240 5.20 -27.76 55.45
N SER A 241 6.37 -28.04 56.02
CA SER A 241 7.31 -27.00 56.42
C SER A 241 7.71 -26.25 55.16
N ARG A 242 7.62 -24.90 55.14
CA ARG A 242 8.16 -24.04 54.07
C ARG A 242 9.64 -24.38 53.88
N LYS A 243 9.93 -25.34 53.02
CA LYS A 243 11.27 -25.89 52.85
C LYS A 243 11.99 -24.90 51.92
N GLY A 244 12.67 -23.92 52.53
CA GLY A 244 13.48 -22.91 51.86
C GLY A 244 12.79 -22.32 50.63
N ASP A 245 11.82 -21.43 50.84
CA ASP A 245 11.34 -20.61 49.72
C ASP A 245 12.55 -19.87 49.15
N ASP A 246 12.76 -20.05 47.84
CA ASP A 246 13.77 -19.35 47.07
C ASP A 246 13.65 -17.84 47.35
N GLU A 247 14.76 -17.18 47.69
CA GLU A 247 14.77 -15.74 48.04
C GLU A 247 14.12 -14.90 46.93
N GLU A 248 14.28 -15.33 45.68
CA GLU A 248 13.67 -14.71 44.51
C GLU A 248 12.14 -14.87 44.49
N HIS A 249 11.59 -16.01 44.93
CA HIS A 249 10.15 -16.21 45.05
C HIS A 249 9.56 -15.30 46.14
N VAL A 250 10.24 -15.18 47.28
CA VAL A 250 9.82 -14.28 48.38
C VAL A 250 9.82 -12.82 47.91
N ARG A 251 10.86 -12.40 47.19
CA ARG A 251 10.97 -11.04 46.62
C ARG A 251 9.80 -10.74 45.69
N ARG A 252 9.49 -11.63 44.74
CA ARG A 252 8.37 -11.48 43.80
C ARG A 252 7.02 -11.42 44.53
N ALA A 253 6.85 -12.25 45.56
CA ALA A 253 5.63 -12.23 46.38
C ALA A 253 5.43 -10.91 47.13
N ALA A 254 6.49 -10.36 47.71
CA ALA A 254 6.46 -9.06 48.37
C ALA A 254 6.17 -7.92 47.37
N GLU A 255 6.80 -7.94 46.19
CA GLU A 255 6.61 -6.94 45.14
C GLU A 255 5.15 -6.92 44.64
N ARG A 256 4.59 -8.10 44.37
CA ARG A 256 3.18 -8.28 43.98
C ARG A 256 2.22 -7.75 45.02
N GLU A 257 2.42 -8.10 46.30
CA GLU A 257 1.56 -7.59 47.39
C GLU A 257 1.73 -6.08 47.59
N GLY A 258 2.95 -5.57 47.38
CA GLY A 258 3.24 -4.14 47.33
C GLY A 258 2.42 -3.42 46.26
N ARG A 259 2.38 -3.94 45.02
CA ARG A 259 1.54 -3.40 43.95
C ARG A 259 0.06 -3.41 44.34
N ARG A 260 -0.45 -4.53 44.86
CA ARG A 260 -1.86 -4.64 45.30
C ARG A 260 -2.21 -3.64 46.40
N THR A 261 -1.31 -3.47 47.38
CA THR A 261 -1.50 -2.53 48.49
C THR A 261 -1.53 -1.09 48.00
N ARG A 262 -0.62 -0.70 47.09
CA ARG A 262 -0.63 0.64 46.49
C ARG A 262 -1.95 0.92 45.76
N ARG A 263 -2.43 -0.01 44.94
CA ARG A 263 -3.74 0.12 44.25
C ARG A 263 -4.92 0.23 45.21
N ARG A 264 -4.88 -0.48 46.34
CA ARG A 264 -5.94 -0.41 47.34
C ARG A 264 -5.96 0.97 48.00
N ARG A 265 -4.79 1.47 48.42
CA ARG A 265 -4.65 2.80 49.02
C ARG A 265 -5.06 3.94 48.08
N ASP A 266 -4.71 3.84 46.79
CA ASP A 266 -5.10 4.87 45.83
C ASP A 266 -6.62 4.89 45.58
N ARG A 267 -7.26 3.71 45.54
CA ARG A 267 -8.73 3.62 45.46
C ARG A 267 -9.45 4.10 46.71
N GLU A 268 -8.89 3.84 47.90
CA GLU A 268 -9.36 4.39 49.17
C GLU A 268 -9.33 5.92 49.15
N ARG A 269 -8.22 6.50 48.66
CA ARG A 269 -8.04 7.95 48.50
C ARG A 269 -9.04 8.56 47.52
N ASN A 270 -9.40 7.85 46.45
CA ASN A 270 -10.29 8.33 45.40
C ASN A 270 -11.77 7.92 45.62
N SER A 271 -12.14 7.34 46.77
CA SER A 271 -13.50 6.86 47.08
C SER A 271 -14.09 5.87 46.06
N MET A 272 -13.24 5.10 45.37
CA MET A 272 -13.65 4.13 44.34
C MET A 272 -13.72 2.67 44.85
N ASN A 273 -13.74 2.47 46.16
CA ASN A 273 -13.66 1.13 46.75
C ASN A 273 -14.88 0.25 46.50
N GLU A 274 -16.08 0.83 46.51
CA GLU A 274 -17.33 0.04 46.39
C GLU A 274 -17.59 -0.48 44.97
N SER A 275 -16.99 0.14 43.94
CA SER A 275 -17.20 -0.23 42.54
C SER A 275 -16.18 -1.24 42.01
N HIS A 276 -15.07 -1.48 42.72
CA HIS A 276 -13.94 -2.28 42.24
C HIS A 276 -13.83 -3.63 42.95
N LEU A 277 -14.07 -4.73 42.22
CA LEU A 277 -13.84 -6.09 42.71
C LEU A 277 -12.35 -6.47 42.64
N ASP A 278 -11.84 -7.17 43.65
CA ASP A 278 -10.46 -7.66 43.65
C ASP A 278 -10.24 -8.62 42.47
N GLY A 279 -9.18 -8.42 41.68
CA GLY A 279 -8.95 -9.11 40.40
C GLY A 279 -9.32 -8.31 39.14
N MET A 280 -9.91 -7.11 39.26
CA MET A 280 -10.25 -6.24 38.12
C MET A 280 -9.12 -5.29 37.67
N SER A 281 -7.92 -5.38 38.24
CA SER A 281 -6.79 -4.52 37.83
C SER A 281 -6.16 -4.99 36.52
N SER A 282 -5.62 -4.07 35.71
CA SER A 282 -4.82 -4.40 34.51
C SER A 282 -3.39 -4.83 34.81
N ASP A 283 -2.89 -4.51 36.02
CA ASP A 283 -1.51 -4.82 36.41
C ASP A 283 -0.46 -4.18 35.47
N ASP A 284 -0.78 -3.00 34.94
CA ASP A 284 0.07 -2.25 33.99
C ASP A 284 1.21 -1.47 34.69
N GLU A 285 1.28 -1.46 36.04
CA GLU A 285 2.26 -0.65 36.76
C GLU A 285 3.67 -1.23 36.70
N ILE A 286 4.68 -0.36 36.57
CA ILE A 286 6.10 -0.71 36.56
C ILE A 286 6.88 0.15 37.56
N SER A 287 8.14 -0.22 37.81
CA SER A 287 9.01 0.61 38.62
C SER A 287 9.40 1.89 37.86
N ASP A 288 9.61 3.00 38.58
CA ASP A 288 10.02 4.27 37.95
C ASP A 288 11.35 4.13 37.21
N HIS A 289 12.23 3.24 37.68
CA HIS A 289 13.49 2.92 37.04
C HIS A 289 13.29 2.25 35.68
N ASP A 290 12.49 1.18 35.62
CA ASP A 290 12.21 0.46 34.37
C ASP A 290 11.45 1.35 33.37
N LEU A 291 10.55 2.20 33.87
CA LEU A 291 9.84 3.17 33.03
C LEU A 291 10.79 4.19 32.42
N ALA A 292 11.70 4.74 33.22
CA ALA A 292 12.69 5.70 32.75
C ALA A 292 13.63 5.05 31.72
N GLN A 293 14.07 3.81 31.95
CA GLN A 293 14.91 3.08 31.00
C GLN A 293 14.18 2.80 29.69
N PHE A 294 12.94 2.33 29.74
CA PHE A 294 12.13 2.09 28.55
C PHE A 294 11.90 3.38 27.74
N ARG A 295 11.57 4.48 28.42
CA ARG A 295 11.41 5.80 27.77
C ARG A 295 12.71 6.28 27.14
N ALA A 296 13.84 6.15 27.84
CA ALA A 296 15.13 6.54 27.29
C ALA A 296 15.51 5.72 26.04
N GLN A 297 15.18 4.43 26.01
CA GLN A 297 15.41 3.58 24.84
C GLN A 297 14.52 3.97 23.65
N LEU A 298 13.25 4.33 23.90
CA LEU A 298 12.39 4.84 22.83
C LEU A 298 12.85 6.21 22.33
N GLU A 299 13.27 7.11 23.24
CA GLU A 299 13.80 8.42 22.88
C GLU A 299 15.04 8.29 22.00
N GLN A 300 15.93 7.35 22.33
CA GLN A 300 17.08 7.05 21.48
C GLN A 300 16.67 6.65 20.06
N VAL A 301 15.63 5.84 19.90
CA VAL A 301 15.12 5.48 18.55
C VAL A 301 14.52 6.69 17.84
N THR A 302 13.84 7.58 18.55
CA THR A 302 13.35 8.85 17.99
C THR A 302 14.51 9.71 17.49
N CYS A 303 15.58 9.89 18.27
CA CYS A 303 16.75 10.64 17.83
C CYS A 303 17.43 10.00 16.61
N GLU A 304 17.61 8.67 16.61
CA GLU A 304 18.16 7.95 15.45
C GLU A 304 17.29 8.13 14.19
N ALA A 305 15.97 8.23 14.35
CA ALA A 305 15.05 8.50 13.25
C ALA A 305 15.17 9.94 12.71
N GLU A 306 15.38 10.92 13.59
CA GLU A 306 15.62 12.33 13.20
C GLU A 306 16.97 12.50 12.48
N GLU A 307 17.99 11.74 12.88
CA GLU A 307 19.32 11.78 12.27
C GLU A 307 19.39 11.11 10.89
N LEU A 308 18.44 10.25 10.54
CA LEU A 308 18.49 9.37 9.36
C LEU A 308 18.60 10.12 8.02
N PHE A 309 18.02 11.32 7.94
CA PHE A 309 17.95 12.17 6.74
C PHE A 309 18.74 13.49 6.87
N VAL A 310 19.57 13.66 7.90
CA VAL A 310 20.32 14.92 8.12
C VAL A 310 21.30 15.23 6.97
N ASP A 311 21.77 14.21 6.28
CA ASP A 311 22.66 14.29 5.11
C ASP A 311 21.91 14.47 3.77
N VAL A 312 20.57 14.50 3.80
CA VAL A 312 19.71 14.55 2.60
C VAL A 312 19.08 15.93 2.47
N ALA A 313 19.02 16.46 1.24
CA ALA A 313 18.36 17.73 0.98
C ALA A 313 16.83 17.62 1.18
N ASP A 314 16.22 18.71 1.66
CA ASP A 314 14.80 18.74 2.02
C ASP A 314 13.86 18.29 0.89
N ASP A 315 14.21 18.62 -0.37
CA ASP A 315 13.50 18.20 -1.58
C ASP A 315 13.27 16.67 -1.68
N PHE A 316 14.04 15.85 -0.96
CA PHE A 316 13.97 14.38 -1.02
C PHE A 316 13.49 13.71 0.28
N CYS A 317 13.36 14.45 1.38
CA CYS A 317 12.99 13.88 2.68
C CYS A 317 11.80 14.59 3.36
N GLN A 318 11.50 15.83 2.97
CA GLN A 318 10.34 16.56 3.48
C GLN A 318 9.11 16.27 2.62
N ILE A 319 8.07 15.71 3.25
CA ILE A 319 6.79 15.39 2.59
C ILE A 319 6.20 16.60 1.83
N PRO A 320 6.14 17.82 2.40
CA PRO A 320 5.64 19.00 1.67
C PRO A 320 6.42 19.31 0.40
N GLU A 321 7.75 19.22 0.43
CA GLU A 321 8.59 19.55 -0.73
C GLU A 321 8.42 18.53 -1.86
N ILE A 322 8.35 17.25 -1.50
CA ILE A 322 8.05 16.18 -2.47
C ILE A 322 6.68 16.41 -3.11
N LEU A 323 5.66 16.69 -2.29
CA LEU A 323 4.32 16.99 -2.78
C LEU A 323 4.29 18.22 -3.69
N ASN A 324 5.07 19.27 -3.40
CA ASN A 324 5.16 20.47 -4.24
C ASN A 324 5.66 20.15 -5.65
N LYS A 325 6.67 19.27 -5.80
CA LYS A 325 7.19 18.84 -7.11
C LYS A 325 6.13 18.10 -7.93
N PHE A 326 5.40 17.17 -7.29
CA PHE A 326 4.32 16.43 -7.96
C PHE A 326 3.10 17.31 -8.26
N HIS A 327 2.80 18.29 -7.40
CA HIS A 327 1.77 19.28 -7.66
C HIS A 327 2.12 20.15 -8.87
N ALA A 328 3.38 20.61 -8.97
CA ALA A 328 3.84 21.37 -10.13
C ALA A 328 3.69 20.58 -11.45
N TRP A 329 3.94 19.26 -11.42
CA TRP A 329 3.66 18.40 -12.56
C TRP A 329 2.17 18.32 -12.90
N LYS A 330 1.31 18.11 -11.89
CA LYS A 330 -0.15 18.09 -12.08
C LYS A 330 -0.68 19.39 -12.71
N GLN A 331 -0.15 20.54 -12.29
CA GLN A 331 -0.51 21.86 -12.85
C GLN A 331 0.00 22.05 -14.29
N THR A 332 1.20 21.54 -14.60
CA THR A 332 1.82 21.72 -15.92
C THR A 332 1.22 20.79 -16.97
N ASP A 333 0.98 19.51 -16.64
CA ASP A 333 0.46 18.50 -17.56
C ASP A 333 -0.34 17.42 -16.80
N SER A 334 -1.60 17.76 -16.47
CA SER A 334 -2.50 16.86 -15.74
C SER A 334 -2.79 15.54 -16.48
N ALA A 335 -2.79 15.55 -17.81
CA ALA A 335 -2.99 14.33 -18.61
C ALA A 335 -1.82 13.36 -18.40
N ALA A 336 -0.58 13.84 -18.57
CA ALA A 336 0.61 13.02 -18.34
C ALA A 336 0.72 12.54 -16.88
N TYR A 337 0.38 13.39 -15.90
CA TYR A 337 0.35 13.01 -14.49
C TYR A 337 -0.58 11.81 -14.23
N ARG A 338 -1.77 11.84 -14.82
CA ARG A 338 -2.75 10.73 -14.72
C ARG A 338 -2.28 9.48 -15.47
N ASP A 339 -1.75 9.65 -16.68
CA ASP A 339 -1.27 8.53 -17.51
C ASP A 339 -0.05 7.84 -16.89
N ALA A 340 0.75 8.57 -16.10
CA ALA A 340 1.85 8.03 -15.31
C ALA A 340 1.41 7.44 -13.95
N TYR A 341 0.11 7.43 -13.65
CA TYR A 341 -0.47 6.88 -12.41
C TYR A 341 0.13 7.46 -11.12
N VAL A 342 0.49 8.75 -11.12
CA VAL A 342 1.20 9.38 -10.00
C VAL A 342 0.41 9.27 -8.68
N SER A 343 -0.92 9.42 -8.73
CA SER A 343 -1.80 9.25 -7.56
C SER A 343 -1.67 7.88 -6.88
N LEU A 344 -1.33 6.83 -7.63
CA LEU A 344 -1.10 5.47 -7.11
C LEU A 344 0.32 5.28 -6.56
N CYS A 345 1.26 6.13 -6.98
CA CYS A 345 2.66 6.09 -6.58
C CYS A 345 2.93 6.94 -5.33
N LEU A 346 2.25 8.08 -5.17
CA LEU A 346 2.42 8.98 -4.04
C LEU A 346 2.34 8.29 -2.67
N PRO A 347 1.32 7.46 -2.36
CA PRO A 347 1.27 6.76 -1.07
C PRO A 347 2.47 5.84 -0.83
N LYS A 348 3.11 5.31 -1.89
CA LYS A 348 4.28 4.43 -1.76
C LYS A 348 5.54 5.20 -1.43
N ILE A 349 5.71 6.37 -2.04
CA ILE A 349 6.83 7.29 -1.81
C ILE A 349 6.71 7.88 -0.40
N LEU A 350 5.60 8.57 -0.14
CA LEU A 350 5.34 9.23 1.14
C LEU A 350 5.23 8.22 2.28
N GLY A 351 4.72 7.02 2.00
CA GLY A 351 4.60 5.95 2.98
C GLY A 351 5.92 5.62 3.68
N GLN A 352 7.07 5.73 3.02
CA GLN A 352 8.37 5.46 3.65
C GLN A 352 8.73 6.53 4.69
N LEU A 353 8.49 7.80 4.36
CA LEU A 353 8.74 8.92 5.28
C LEU A 353 7.72 8.94 6.42
N ILE A 354 6.46 8.62 6.14
CA ILE A 354 5.41 8.50 7.15
C ILE A 354 5.73 7.38 8.13
N ARG A 355 6.22 6.22 7.65
CA ARG A 355 6.68 5.12 8.50
C ARG A 355 7.76 5.57 9.49
N LEU A 356 8.73 6.35 9.02
CA LEU A 356 9.77 6.93 9.87
C LEU A 356 9.18 7.89 10.92
N GLN A 357 8.31 8.82 10.51
CA GLN A 357 7.63 9.73 11.46
C GLN A 357 6.79 9.00 12.51
N MET A 358 6.27 7.83 12.16
CA MET A 358 5.44 7.01 13.03
C MET A 358 6.25 5.95 13.79
N VAL A 359 7.59 5.92 13.73
CA VAL A 359 8.40 4.79 14.21
C VAL A 359 8.09 4.38 15.67
N THR A 360 8.03 5.35 16.59
CA THR A 360 7.72 5.15 18.02
C THR A 360 6.25 5.36 18.37
N TRP A 361 5.38 5.62 17.40
CA TRP A 361 3.94 5.80 17.64
C TRP A 361 3.30 4.50 18.17
N SER A 362 2.59 4.61 19.29
CA SER A 362 1.84 3.51 19.90
C SER A 362 0.47 3.96 20.42
N PRO A 363 -0.63 3.37 19.94
CA PRO A 363 -1.99 3.65 20.44
C PRO A 363 -2.24 3.03 21.82
N LEU A 364 -1.29 2.24 22.33
CA LEU A 364 -1.34 1.58 23.63
C LEU A 364 -0.73 2.44 24.74
N ALA A 365 -0.18 3.61 24.43
CA ALA A 365 0.28 4.57 25.43
C ALA A 365 -0.87 5.44 25.96
N ASP A 366 -0.75 5.95 27.19
CA ASP A 366 -1.76 6.83 27.81
C ASP A 366 -1.87 8.20 27.12
N GLN A 367 -0.79 8.70 26.52
CA GLN A 367 -0.73 10.00 25.84
C GLN A 367 -0.32 9.80 24.37
N CYS A 368 -1.10 8.99 23.65
CA CYS A 368 -0.87 8.80 22.22
C CYS A 368 -1.29 10.06 21.45
N PRO A 369 -0.40 10.66 20.63
CA PRO A 369 -0.79 11.73 19.72
C PRO A 369 -1.83 11.22 18.69
N ASP A 370 -2.80 12.07 18.37
CA ASP A 370 -3.72 11.81 17.26
C ASP A 370 -2.95 11.84 15.93
N ILE A 371 -3.25 10.88 15.04
CA ILE A 371 -2.59 10.82 13.73
C ILE A 371 -2.89 12.07 12.90
N GLU A 372 -4.03 12.71 13.10
CA GLU A 372 -4.48 13.92 12.42
C GLU A 372 -3.65 15.16 12.79
N LYS A 373 -2.96 15.11 13.94
CA LYS A 373 -2.06 16.17 14.42
C LYS A 373 -0.63 15.99 13.90
N SER A 374 -0.36 14.91 13.17
CA SER A 374 0.97 14.66 12.62
C SER A 374 1.28 15.61 11.44
N PRO A 375 2.54 16.00 11.25
CA PRO A 375 2.93 16.87 10.14
C PRO A 375 2.59 16.26 8.77
N TRP A 376 2.79 14.95 8.60
CA TRP A 376 2.45 14.27 7.35
C TRP A 376 0.96 14.36 7.02
N TYR A 377 0.09 14.27 8.02
CA TYR A 377 -1.36 14.30 7.80
C TYR A 377 -1.78 15.64 7.23
N THR A 378 -1.33 16.74 7.85
CA THR A 378 -1.62 18.09 7.33
C THR A 378 -1.06 18.29 5.93
N ALA A 379 0.17 17.85 5.65
CA ALA A 379 0.77 17.97 4.32
C ALA A 379 -0.02 17.21 3.25
N CYS A 380 -0.43 15.97 3.53
CA CYS A 380 -1.22 15.16 2.60
C CYS A 380 -2.66 15.68 2.44
N MET A 381 -3.29 16.19 3.51
CA MET A 381 -4.63 16.75 3.45
C MET A 381 -4.69 18.05 2.64
N MET A 382 -3.63 18.86 2.71
CA MET A 382 -3.53 20.11 1.95
C MET A 382 -2.99 19.91 0.53
N TYR A 383 -2.68 18.67 0.14
CA TYR A 383 -2.14 18.39 -1.18
C TYR A 383 -3.16 18.72 -2.28
N SER A 384 -2.75 19.60 -3.19
CA SER A 384 -3.59 20.10 -4.29
C SER A 384 -4.84 20.86 -3.87
N PHE A 385 -4.94 21.29 -2.60
CA PHE A 385 -6.07 22.07 -2.12
C PHE A 385 -6.20 23.41 -2.84
N VAL A 386 -7.42 23.72 -3.29
CA VAL A 386 -7.79 25.03 -3.87
C VAL A 386 -9.04 25.58 -3.16
N GLU A 387 -9.03 26.86 -2.79
CA GLU A 387 -10.16 27.51 -2.08
C GLU A 387 -11.50 27.44 -2.84
N SER A 388 -11.46 27.28 -4.15
CA SER A 388 -12.64 27.20 -5.03
C SER A 388 -13.10 25.76 -5.34
N GLU A 389 -12.62 24.75 -4.61
CA GLU A 389 -13.02 23.36 -4.80
C GLU A 389 -14.52 23.14 -4.60
N THR A 390 -15.11 22.31 -5.47
CA THR A 390 -16.49 21.82 -5.36
C THR A 390 -16.49 20.31 -5.13
N GLU A 391 -17.60 19.77 -4.65
CA GLU A 391 -17.77 18.31 -4.51
C GLU A 391 -17.56 17.59 -5.86
N GLU A 392 -18.02 18.21 -6.95
CA GLU A 392 -17.84 17.71 -8.31
C GLU A 392 -16.36 17.67 -8.72
N SER A 393 -15.58 18.73 -8.44
CA SER A 393 -14.15 18.76 -8.76
C SER A 393 -13.35 17.76 -7.94
N LEU A 394 -13.72 17.56 -6.67
CA LEU A 394 -13.11 16.55 -5.80
C LEU A 394 -13.43 15.13 -6.26
N SER A 395 -14.65 14.88 -6.74
CA SER A 395 -15.07 13.54 -7.18
C SER A 395 -14.27 13.00 -8.38
N ILE A 396 -13.72 13.90 -9.20
CA ILE A 396 -12.90 13.57 -10.37
C ILE A 396 -11.39 13.63 -10.09
N ASP A 397 -10.97 14.17 -8.94
CA ASP A 397 -9.56 14.23 -8.58
C ASP A 397 -9.08 12.86 -8.07
N PRO A 398 -8.15 12.19 -8.78
CA PRO A 398 -7.64 10.90 -8.33
C PRO A 398 -6.88 10.99 -6.99
N ASP A 399 -6.35 12.15 -6.63
CA ASP A 399 -5.53 12.35 -5.43
C ASP A 399 -6.37 12.55 -4.15
N VAL A 400 -7.70 12.71 -4.26
CA VAL A 400 -8.61 12.80 -3.09
C VAL A 400 -8.51 11.56 -2.18
N THR A 401 -8.02 10.46 -2.73
CA THR A 401 -7.82 9.20 -2.02
C THR A 401 -6.48 9.09 -1.30
N LEU A 402 -5.58 10.08 -1.40
CA LEU A 402 -4.22 10.02 -0.84
C LEU A 402 -4.21 9.67 0.64
N VAL A 403 -4.88 10.46 1.48
CA VAL A 403 -4.95 10.23 2.93
C VAL A 403 -5.67 8.91 3.27
N PRO A 404 -6.86 8.62 2.71
CA PRO A 404 -7.49 7.31 2.82
C PRO A 404 -6.56 6.12 2.55
N VAL A 405 -5.78 6.18 1.47
CA VAL A 405 -4.88 5.09 1.07
C VAL A 405 -3.68 5.01 2.02
N VAL A 406 -3.13 6.13 2.48
CA VAL A 406 -2.07 6.14 3.50
C VAL A 406 -2.57 5.51 4.81
N VAL A 407 -3.76 5.87 5.28
CA VAL A 407 -4.35 5.26 6.48
C VAL A 407 -4.50 3.75 6.30
N GLU A 408 -5.07 3.31 5.17
CA GLU A 408 -5.30 1.89 4.91
C GLU A 408 -4.00 1.09 4.70
N LYS A 409 -2.98 1.66 4.04
CA LYS A 409 -1.78 0.91 3.60
C LYS A 409 -0.57 1.11 4.49
N ILE A 410 -0.55 2.12 5.36
CA ILE A 410 0.58 2.44 6.24
C ILE A 410 0.17 2.36 7.71
N ILE A 411 -0.89 3.07 8.10
CA ILE A 411 -1.31 3.16 9.51
C ILE A 411 -1.95 1.85 9.99
N LEU A 412 -2.87 1.26 9.22
CA LEU A 412 -3.51 0.00 9.60
C LEU A 412 -2.52 -1.18 9.73
N PRO A 413 -1.56 -1.40 8.82
CA PRO A 413 -0.55 -2.44 9.02
C PRO A 413 0.29 -2.23 10.28
N LYS A 414 0.70 -1.00 10.58
CA LYS A 414 1.40 -0.68 11.83
C LYS A 414 0.54 -0.95 13.07
N LEU A 415 -0.76 -0.61 13.01
CA LEU A 415 -1.71 -0.92 14.07
C LEU A 415 -1.85 -2.43 14.29
N THR A 416 -1.91 -3.21 13.20
CA THR A 416 -1.91 -4.68 13.27
C THR A 416 -0.66 -5.19 13.96
N GLU A 417 0.53 -4.69 13.62
CA GLU A 417 1.78 -5.09 14.28
C GLU A 417 1.80 -4.72 15.78
N GLN A 418 1.27 -3.56 16.16
CA GLN A 418 1.10 -3.16 17.57
C GLN A 418 0.18 -4.12 18.32
N ILE A 419 -0.91 -4.58 17.70
CA ILE A 419 -1.81 -5.57 18.28
C ILE A 419 -1.10 -6.92 18.41
N GLU A 420 -0.36 -7.34 17.39
CA GLU A 420 0.35 -8.62 17.37
C GLU A 420 1.49 -8.71 18.37
N ASN A 421 2.15 -7.60 18.69
CA ASN A 421 3.38 -7.64 19.49
C ASN A 421 3.25 -6.99 20.86
N CYS A 422 2.33 -6.03 21.02
CA CYS A 422 2.32 -5.14 22.18
C CYS A 422 0.99 -5.15 22.95
N TRP A 423 -0.15 -5.42 22.30
CA TRP A 423 -1.45 -5.37 22.98
C TRP A 423 -1.66 -6.54 23.93
N ASP A 424 -2.10 -6.22 25.13
CA ASP A 424 -2.56 -7.17 26.13
C ASP A 424 -4.09 -7.14 26.28
N PRO A 425 -4.82 -8.20 25.87
CA PRO A 425 -6.28 -8.30 26.04
C PRO A 425 -6.74 -8.24 27.51
N MET A 426 -5.86 -8.55 28.46
CA MET A 426 -6.14 -8.40 29.89
C MET A 426 -6.05 -6.95 30.35
N SER A 427 -5.47 -6.01 29.58
CA SER A 427 -5.47 -4.59 29.95
C SER A 427 -6.73 -3.88 29.43
N THR A 428 -7.56 -3.41 30.35
CA THR A 428 -8.79 -2.66 30.02
C THR A 428 -8.46 -1.31 29.39
N SER A 429 -7.45 -0.60 29.90
CA SER A 429 -7.06 0.72 29.37
C SER A 429 -6.57 0.61 27.92
N GLN A 430 -5.71 -0.36 27.63
CA GLN A 430 -5.23 -0.61 26.26
C GLN A 430 -6.38 -1.02 25.33
N THR A 431 -7.25 -1.93 25.78
CA THR A 431 -8.39 -2.40 24.98
C THR A 431 -9.33 -1.26 24.63
N LEU A 432 -9.71 -0.41 25.60
CA LEU A 432 -10.61 0.71 25.34
C LEU A 432 -9.98 1.78 24.44
N ARG A 433 -8.66 2.03 24.56
CA ARG A 433 -7.95 2.95 23.65
C ARG A 433 -7.94 2.42 22.22
N LEU A 434 -7.71 1.12 22.01
CA LEU A 434 -7.79 0.51 20.67
C LEU A 434 -9.21 0.54 20.10
N VAL A 435 -10.22 0.18 20.90
CA VAL A 435 -11.63 0.23 20.48
C VAL A 435 -12.02 1.66 20.08
N GLY A 436 -11.62 2.66 20.88
CA GLY A 436 -11.86 4.07 20.57
C GLY A 436 -11.19 4.51 19.26
N LEU A 437 -9.92 4.16 19.08
CA LEU A 437 -9.17 4.50 17.87
C LEU A 437 -9.78 3.85 16.62
N ILE A 438 -10.09 2.54 16.67
CA ILE A 438 -10.62 1.82 15.51
C ILE A 438 -12.02 2.33 15.14
N ASN A 439 -12.88 2.62 16.11
CA ASN A 439 -14.17 3.27 15.86
C ASN A 439 -13.97 4.64 15.19
N ARG A 440 -13.04 5.46 15.69
CA ARG A 440 -12.73 6.76 15.12
C ARG A 440 -12.26 6.64 13.66
N LEU A 441 -11.31 5.75 13.38
CA LEU A 441 -10.82 5.48 12.02
C LEU A 441 -11.95 5.02 11.09
N TYR A 442 -12.84 4.14 11.55
CA TYR A 442 -13.98 3.67 10.76
C TYR A 442 -14.96 4.80 10.40
N HIS A 443 -15.19 5.75 11.32
CA HIS A 443 -16.09 6.89 11.10
C HIS A 443 -15.46 7.99 10.25
N GLU A 444 -14.17 8.28 10.44
CA GLU A 444 -13.46 9.37 9.75
C GLU A 444 -13.01 8.99 8.34
N TYR A 445 -12.81 7.70 8.06
CA TYR A 445 -12.36 7.21 6.76
C TYR A 445 -13.36 6.21 6.15
N PRO A 446 -14.47 6.67 5.52
CA PRO A 446 -15.48 5.81 4.89
C PRO A 446 -14.93 4.90 3.76
N SER A 447 -13.72 5.21 3.27
CA SER A 447 -12.95 4.38 2.34
C SER A 447 -12.56 3.01 2.91
N LEU A 448 -12.51 2.87 4.25
CA LEU A 448 -12.21 1.62 4.94
C LEU A 448 -13.38 0.63 4.82
N ARG A 449 -13.47 0.01 3.65
CA ARG A 449 -14.53 -0.96 3.35
C ARG A 449 -14.32 -2.25 4.15
N PRO A 450 -15.41 -2.92 4.59
CA PRO A 450 -15.34 -4.22 5.28
C PRO A 450 -14.58 -5.32 4.50
N CYS A 451 -14.53 -5.21 3.17
CA CYS A 451 -13.82 -6.15 2.30
C CYS A 451 -12.31 -5.86 2.18
N SER A 452 -11.77 -4.82 2.81
CA SER A 452 -10.34 -4.52 2.75
C SER A 452 -9.53 -5.63 3.41
N LYS A 453 -8.54 -6.16 2.69
CA LYS A 453 -7.61 -7.18 3.20
C LYS A 453 -6.88 -6.70 4.46
N THR A 454 -6.51 -5.41 4.52
CA THR A 454 -5.80 -4.87 5.69
C THR A 454 -6.69 -4.84 6.92
N LEU A 455 -7.95 -4.44 6.76
CA LEU A 455 -8.91 -4.40 7.86
C LEU A 455 -9.27 -5.82 8.34
N ILE A 456 -9.43 -6.77 7.41
CA ILE A 456 -9.63 -8.19 7.75
C ILE A 456 -8.43 -8.74 8.53
N ALA A 457 -7.20 -8.42 8.11
CA ALA A 457 -5.99 -8.83 8.83
C ALA A 457 -5.95 -8.26 10.25
N LEU A 458 -6.28 -6.97 10.42
CA LEU A 458 -6.40 -6.32 11.72
C LEU A 458 -7.39 -7.05 12.65
N PHE A 459 -8.60 -7.32 12.17
CA PHE A 459 -9.63 -8.00 12.96
C PHE A 459 -9.26 -9.45 13.30
N ASN A 460 -8.64 -10.17 12.36
CA ASN A 460 -8.13 -11.50 12.62
C ASN A 460 -7.03 -11.50 13.69
N SER A 461 -6.11 -10.52 13.65
CA SER A 461 -5.06 -10.35 14.66
C SER A 461 -5.64 -10.09 16.05
N ILE A 462 -6.67 -9.23 16.15
CA ILE A 462 -7.38 -9.00 17.43
C ILE A 462 -7.98 -10.30 17.97
N LEU A 463 -8.71 -11.04 17.13
CA LEU A 463 -9.32 -12.31 17.54
C LEU A 463 -8.28 -13.35 17.96
N GLU A 464 -7.18 -13.46 17.23
CA GLU A 464 -6.10 -14.39 17.54
C GLU A 464 -5.43 -14.02 18.86
N LYS A 465 -5.17 -12.73 19.11
CA LYS A 465 -4.65 -12.27 20.39
C LYS A 465 -5.56 -12.57 21.56
N ILE A 466 -6.87 -12.39 21.40
CA ILE A 466 -7.82 -12.76 22.45
C ILE A 466 -7.76 -14.27 22.71
N LYS A 467 -7.74 -15.11 21.67
CA LYS A 467 -7.63 -16.58 21.82
C LYS A 467 -6.34 -16.99 22.56
N ILE A 468 -5.20 -16.42 22.17
CA ILE A 468 -3.92 -16.65 22.86
C ILE A 468 -4.03 -16.29 24.34
N SER A 469 -4.71 -15.19 24.67
CA SER A 469 -4.91 -14.79 26.07
C SER A 469 -5.85 -15.73 26.82
N LEU A 470 -6.90 -16.24 26.18
CA LEU A 470 -7.80 -17.23 26.78
C LEU A 470 -7.11 -18.55 27.15
N ASP A 471 -6.12 -18.96 26.35
CA ASP A 471 -5.39 -20.21 26.60
C ASP A 471 -4.26 -20.04 27.63
N ASN A 472 -3.65 -18.85 27.71
CA ASN A 472 -2.43 -18.65 28.52
C ASN A 472 -2.62 -17.77 29.77
N ASP A 473 -3.64 -16.91 29.81
CA ASP A 473 -3.81 -15.90 30.87
C ASP A 473 -5.04 -16.17 31.78
N VAL A 474 -5.96 -17.03 31.36
CA VAL A 474 -7.15 -17.37 32.16
C VAL A 474 -6.89 -18.62 32.98
N PHE A 475 -6.76 -18.43 34.30
CA PHE A 475 -6.62 -19.53 35.25
C PHE A 475 -7.59 -19.36 36.42
N ILE A 476 -8.61 -20.22 36.52
CA ILE A 476 -9.53 -20.24 37.66
C ILE A 476 -9.42 -21.61 38.35
N PRO A 477 -8.85 -21.68 39.57
CA PRO A 477 -8.66 -22.95 40.25
C PRO A 477 -9.99 -23.55 40.72
N ILE A 478 -10.19 -24.84 40.47
CA ILE A 478 -11.38 -25.58 40.91
C ILE A 478 -11.00 -26.32 42.20
N PHE A 479 -11.54 -25.87 43.34
CA PHE A 479 -11.31 -26.50 44.64
C PHE A 479 -12.48 -27.41 45.03
N PRO A 480 -12.22 -28.55 45.71
CA PRO A 480 -13.27 -29.34 46.34
C PRO A 480 -14.01 -28.51 47.39
N LYS A 481 -15.35 -28.69 47.48
CA LYS A 481 -16.29 -27.89 48.30
C LYS A 481 -15.96 -27.76 49.80
N GLN A 482 -15.07 -28.59 50.32
CA GLN A 482 -14.80 -28.70 51.76
C GLN A 482 -13.81 -27.65 52.29
N SER A 483 -13.29 -26.74 51.44
CA SER A 483 -12.09 -25.90 51.64
C SER A 483 -12.21 -24.37 51.80
N GLN A 484 -12.23 -23.79 53.01
CA GLN A 484 -13.05 -22.58 53.21
C GLN A 484 -12.44 -21.17 52.94
N ASP A 485 -11.28 -20.70 53.44
CA ASP A 485 -11.07 -19.20 53.42
C ASP A 485 -9.93 -18.60 52.57
N ALA A 486 -8.69 -19.10 52.61
CA ALA A 486 -7.62 -18.56 51.75
C ALA A 486 -7.82 -18.93 50.26
N ARG A 487 -8.55 -20.02 50.02
CA ARG A 487 -8.94 -20.52 48.69
C ARG A 487 -10.01 -19.67 48.03
N THR A 488 -10.92 -19.11 48.82
CA THR A 488 -11.99 -18.26 48.29
C THR A 488 -11.44 -16.93 47.82
N SER A 489 -10.51 -16.27 48.54
CA SER A 489 -9.95 -14.98 48.08
C SER A 489 -9.24 -15.08 46.71
N PHE A 490 -8.33 -16.05 46.53
CA PHE A 490 -7.65 -16.23 45.24
C PHE A 490 -8.60 -16.68 44.14
N PHE A 491 -9.51 -17.61 44.42
CA PHE A 491 -10.57 -18.00 43.49
C PHE A 491 -11.41 -16.81 43.03
N GLN A 492 -11.87 -15.96 43.97
CA GLN A 492 -12.68 -14.78 43.66
C GLN A 492 -11.90 -13.78 42.81
N ARG A 493 -10.61 -13.58 43.09
CA ARG A 493 -9.73 -12.76 42.23
C ARG A 493 -9.63 -13.31 40.82
N GLN A 494 -9.39 -14.60 40.67
CA GLN A 494 -9.27 -15.22 39.35
C GLN A 494 -10.60 -15.19 38.58
N PHE A 495 -11.72 -15.39 39.26
CA PHE A 495 -13.03 -15.21 38.67
C PHE A 495 -13.25 -13.77 38.19
N CYS A 496 -12.91 -12.78 39.03
CA CYS A 496 -13.02 -11.37 38.65
C CYS A 496 -12.08 -11.00 37.50
N SER A 497 -10.87 -11.55 37.44
CA SER A 497 -9.94 -11.40 36.32
C SER A 497 -10.53 -11.95 35.02
N GLY A 498 -11.11 -13.16 35.05
CA GLY A 498 -11.84 -13.72 33.92
C GLY A 498 -13.06 -12.90 33.50
N LEU A 499 -13.81 -12.36 34.47
CA LEU A 499 -14.93 -11.44 34.19
C LEU A 499 -14.45 -10.11 33.59
N LYS A 500 -13.26 -9.63 33.96
CA LYS A 500 -12.65 -8.45 33.35
C LYS A 500 -12.30 -8.71 31.90
N LEU A 501 -11.66 -9.85 31.61
CA LEU A 501 -11.40 -10.24 30.23
C LEU A 501 -12.70 -10.36 29.44
N PHE A 502 -13.75 -10.94 30.03
CA PHE A 502 -15.07 -11.01 29.41
C PHE A 502 -15.60 -9.61 29.02
N ARG A 503 -15.48 -8.62 29.91
CA ARG A 503 -15.82 -7.21 29.61
C ARG A 503 -14.97 -6.62 28.50
N ASN A 504 -13.66 -6.86 28.54
CA ASN A 504 -12.73 -6.38 27.51
C ASN A 504 -13.08 -6.98 26.15
N ILE A 505 -13.34 -8.28 26.06
CA ILE A 505 -13.81 -8.94 24.84
C ILE A 505 -15.10 -8.30 24.35
N LEU A 506 -16.11 -8.14 25.22
CA LEU A 506 -17.40 -7.58 24.82
C LEU A 506 -17.34 -6.10 24.39
N SER A 507 -16.29 -5.36 24.78
CA SER A 507 -16.08 -3.97 24.32
C SER A 507 -15.83 -3.87 22.81
N TRP A 508 -15.49 -4.98 22.14
CA TRP A 508 -15.34 -5.06 20.69
C TRP A 508 -16.68 -5.23 19.94
N GLN A 509 -17.81 -5.29 20.64
CA GLN A 509 -19.13 -5.34 20.02
C GLN A 509 -19.36 -4.08 19.17
N GLY A 510 -19.82 -4.28 17.93
CA GLY A 510 -19.98 -3.21 16.95
C GLY A 510 -18.76 -3.00 16.04
N ILE A 511 -17.60 -3.55 16.41
CA ILE A 511 -16.40 -3.59 15.56
C ILE A 511 -16.23 -4.99 14.96
N LEU A 512 -16.20 -6.02 15.81
CA LEU A 512 -16.05 -7.41 15.38
C LEU A 512 -17.42 -8.04 15.09
N SER A 513 -17.42 -9.09 14.27
CA SER A 513 -18.65 -9.83 13.98
C SER A 513 -19.19 -10.49 15.25
N ASP A 514 -20.51 -10.40 15.47
CA ASP A 514 -21.18 -11.00 16.63
C ASP A 514 -20.99 -12.53 16.68
N ALA A 515 -20.85 -13.21 15.54
CA ALA A 515 -20.58 -14.64 15.51
C ALA A 515 -19.21 -14.97 16.12
N SER A 516 -18.14 -14.30 15.65
CA SER A 516 -16.79 -14.49 16.18
C SER A 516 -16.69 -14.05 17.63
N LEU A 517 -17.34 -12.95 18.00
CA LEU A 517 -17.28 -12.43 19.36
C LEU A 517 -17.99 -13.35 20.36
N ARG A 518 -19.14 -13.92 19.98
CA ARG A 518 -19.85 -14.92 20.79
C ARG A 518 -19.02 -16.19 20.96
N ASP A 519 -18.35 -16.67 19.92
CA ASP A 519 -17.49 -17.86 20.03
C ASP A 519 -16.38 -17.69 21.09
N VAL A 520 -15.73 -16.53 21.08
CA VAL A 520 -14.62 -16.23 21.99
C VAL A 520 -15.12 -15.88 23.41
N ALA A 521 -16.16 -15.04 23.53
CA ALA A 521 -16.70 -14.62 24.83
C ALA A 521 -17.52 -15.71 25.53
N ILE A 522 -18.41 -16.38 24.79
CA ILE A 522 -19.37 -17.33 25.34
C ILE A 522 -18.79 -18.75 25.34
N SER A 523 -18.42 -19.28 24.17
CA SER A 523 -17.93 -20.66 24.08
C SER A 523 -16.59 -20.83 24.78
N SER A 524 -15.64 -19.94 24.49
CA SER A 524 -14.25 -20.12 24.93
C SER A 524 -13.95 -19.58 26.33
N LEU A 525 -14.67 -18.55 26.80
CA LEU A 525 -14.47 -17.97 28.14
C LEU A 525 -15.56 -18.35 29.14
N LEU A 526 -16.82 -17.99 28.85
CA LEU A 526 -17.94 -18.24 29.76
C LEU A 526 -18.15 -19.74 30.01
N ASN A 527 -18.35 -20.52 28.96
CA ASN A 527 -18.68 -21.94 29.08
C ASN A 527 -17.51 -22.80 29.58
N ARG A 528 -16.28 -22.49 29.15
CA ARG A 528 -15.07 -23.25 29.53
C ARG A 528 -14.62 -22.93 30.96
N TYR A 529 -14.50 -21.64 31.32
CA TYR A 529 -13.86 -21.22 32.56
C TYR A 529 -14.84 -20.68 33.60
N LEU A 530 -15.63 -19.65 33.28
CA LEU A 530 -16.48 -18.97 34.27
C LEU A 530 -17.61 -19.88 34.78
N LEU A 531 -18.23 -20.66 33.89
CA LEU A 531 -19.28 -21.62 34.23
C LEU A 531 -18.76 -22.72 35.15
N SER A 532 -17.59 -23.28 34.83
CA SER A 532 -16.91 -24.27 35.66
C SER A 532 -16.62 -23.73 37.06
N ALA A 533 -16.22 -22.46 37.17
CA ALA A 533 -16.02 -21.78 38.44
C ALA A 533 -17.33 -21.60 39.23
N MET A 534 -18.42 -21.20 38.58
CA MET A 534 -19.72 -21.03 39.26
C MET A 534 -20.29 -22.36 39.80
N ARG A 535 -19.99 -23.49 39.16
CA ARG A 535 -20.44 -24.83 39.62
C ARG A 535 -19.92 -25.23 41.01
N VAL A 536 -18.80 -24.65 41.45
CA VAL A 536 -18.24 -24.91 42.80
C VAL A 536 -18.66 -23.89 43.85
N CYS A 537 -19.37 -22.84 43.46
CA CYS A 537 -19.88 -21.81 44.37
C CYS A 537 -21.15 -22.27 45.11
N SER A 538 -21.55 -21.55 46.16
CA SER A 538 -22.89 -21.69 46.74
C SER A 538 -23.95 -21.24 45.72
N PRO A 539 -25.22 -21.71 45.82
CA PRO A 539 -26.28 -21.27 44.92
C PRO A 539 -26.45 -19.75 44.87
N THR A 540 -26.33 -19.08 46.02
CA THR A 540 -26.46 -17.62 46.13
C THR A 540 -25.29 -16.86 45.47
N ASP A 541 -24.04 -17.33 45.65
CA ASP A 541 -22.87 -16.72 45.01
C ASP A 541 -22.86 -16.97 43.49
N ALA A 542 -23.24 -18.19 43.08
CA ALA A 542 -23.38 -18.53 41.66
C ALA A 542 -24.40 -17.62 40.95
N ILE A 543 -25.54 -17.34 41.60
CA ILE A 543 -26.57 -16.44 41.05
C ILE A 543 -26.08 -14.99 41.01
N ALA A 544 -25.39 -14.51 42.05
CA ALA A 544 -24.83 -13.17 42.05
C ALA A 544 -23.82 -12.98 40.90
N LYS A 545 -22.95 -13.98 40.66
CA LYS A 545 -22.00 -14.00 39.53
C LYS A 545 -22.70 -14.05 38.18
N ALA A 546 -23.68 -14.94 38.03
CA ALA A 546 -24.48 -15.05 36.82
C ALA A 546 -25.23 -13.74 36.49
N HIS A 547 -25.74 -13.06 37.52
CA HIS A 547 -26.37 -11.75 37.37
C HIS A 547 -25.39 -10.75 36.74
N VAL A 548 -24.17 -10.65 37.26
CA VAL A 548 -23.18 -9.72 36.69
C VAL A 548 -22.83 -10.09 35.26
N ILE A 549 -22.67 -11.38 34.93
CA ILE A 549 -22.37 -11.84 33.57
C ILE A 549 -23.48 -11.41 32.60
N VAL A 550 -24.75 -11.71 32.91
CA VAL A 550 -25.87 -11.40 32.02
C VAL A 550 -26.08 -9.91 31.83
N TYR A 551 -25.90 -9.11 32.88
CA TYR A 551 -25.99 -7.64 32.77
C TYR A 551 -24.78 -6.99 32.10
N THR A 552 -23.72 -7.76 31.85
CA THR A 552 -22.56 -7.31 31.06
C THR A 552 -22.75 -7.60 29.56
N LEU A 553 -23.64 -8.54 29.19
CA LEU A 553 -23.86 -8.92 27.80
C LEU A 553 -24.41 -7.74 26.96
N PRO A 554 -24.03 -7.63 25.67
CA PRO A 554 -24.61 -6.68 24.76
C PRO A 554 -26.13 -6.88 24.66
N ARG A 555 -26.90 -5.80 24.86
CA ARG A 555 -28.37 -5.86 24.84
C ARG A 555 -28.93 -6.34 23.51
N VAL A 556 -28.22 -6.07 22.41
CA VAL A 556 -28.57 -6.52 21.06
C VAL A 556 -28.58 -8.06 20.94
N TRP A 557 -27.76 -8.77 21.72
CA TRP A 557 -27.74 -10.24 21.73
C TRP A 557 -28.90 -10.83 22.51
N LEU A 558 -29.44 -10.09 23.47
CA LEU A 558 -30.57 -10.51 24.30
C LEU A 558 -31.92 -10.26 23.62
N GLN A 559 -31.96 -9.86 22.35
CA GLN A 559 -33.21 -9.66 21.60
C GLN A 559 -33.70 -10.98 21.01
N SER A 560 -35.02 -11.21 20.99
CA SER A 560 -35.64 -12.50 20.64
C SER A 560 -35.38 -12.97 19.19
N GLN A 561 -34.76 -12.14 18.35
CA GLN A 561 -34.51 -12.41 16.92
C GLN A 561 -33.12 -13.02 16.64
N SER A 562 -32.27 -13.17 17.66
CA SER A 562 -30.89 -13.69 17.51
C SER A 562 -30.86 -15.23 17.47
N SER A 563 -31.17 -15.85 16.33
CA SER A 563 -31.25 -17.32 16.17
C SER A 563 -30.05 -18.09 16.73
N ASP A 564 -28.84 -17.55 16.54
CA ASP A 564 -27.59 -18.24 16.91
C ASP A 564 -27.15 -17.96 18.36
N PHE A 565 -27.77 -17.01 19.05
CA PHE A 565 -27.40 -16.66 20.42
C PHE A 565 -27.89 -17.72 21.42
N ASN A 566 -29.13 -18.18 21.23
CA ASN A 566 -29.74 -19.16 22.12
C ASN A 566 -28.95 -20.48 22.20
N PRO A 567 -28.51 -21.10 21.09
CA PRO A 567 -27.69 -22.32 21.15
C PRO A 567 -26.38 -22.15 21.94
N SER A 568 -25.71 -21.00 21.83
CA SER A 568 -24.44 -20.75 22.53
C SER A 568 -24.59 -20.62 24.06
N MET A 569 -25.78 -20.21 24.51
CA MET A 569 -26.12 -19.97 25.91
C MET A 569 -26.77 -21.19 26.60
N GLU A 570 -27.07 -22.26 25.87
CA GLU A 570 -27.80 -23.42 26.37
C GLU A 570 -27.16 -24.04 27.63
N MET A 571 -25.84 -24.23 27.63
CA MET A 571 -25.11 -24.75 28.80
C MET A 571 -25.24 -23.85 30.03
N PHE A 572 -25.24 -22.53 29.82
CA PHE A 572 -25.38 -21.55 30.88
C PHE A 572 -26.83 -21.54 31.42
N VAL A 573 -27.83 -21.59 30.53
CA VAL A 573 -29.25 -21.68 30.90
C VAL A 573 -29.55 -22.95 31.69
N GLN A 574 -29.05 -24.11 31.24
CA GLN A 574 -29.22 -25.38 31.95
C GLN A 574 -28.60 -25.34 33.35
N PHE A 575 -27.42 -24.71 33.49
CA PHE A 575 -26.81 -24.50 34.79
C PHE A 575 -27.68 -23.60 35.68
N LEU A 576 -28.23 -22.50 35.17
CA LEU A 576 -29.13 -21.65 35.94
C LEU A 576 -30.36 -22.42 36.42
N LYS A 577 -31.01 -23.21 35.56
CA LYS A 577 -32.14 -24.06 35.96
C LYS A 577 -31.76 -25.05 37.07
N PHE A 578 -30.59 -25.67 36.96
CA PHE A 578 -30.07 -26.56 38.00
C PHE A 578 -29.85 -25.85 39.34
N VAL A 579 -29.28 -24.63 39.33
CA VAL A 579 -29.07 -23.84 40.55
C VAL A 579 -30.41 -23.35 41.12
N ALA A 580 -31.39 -23.01 40.27
CA ALA A 580 -32.73 -22.60 40.69
C ALA A 580 -33.42 -23.68 41.54
N ASN A 581 -33.28 -24.95 41.13
CA ASN A 581 -33.83 -26.10 41.85
C ASN A 581 -33.17 -26.37 43.22
N GLN A 582 -32.02 -25.75 43.50
CA GLN A 582 -31.35 -25.85 44.80
C GLN A 582 -31.78 -24.76 45.78
N LEU A 583 -32.58 -23.77 45.33
CA LEU A 583 -33.09 -22.71 46.18
C LEU A 583 -34.31 -23.20 46.98
N ASP A 584 -34.44 -22.69 48.20
CA ASP A 584 -35.53 -23.03 49.11
C ASP A 584 -36.32 -21.76 49.43
N LYS A 585 -37.60 -21.75 49.09
CA LYS A 585 -38.54 -20.65 49.34
C LYS A 585 -38.71 -20.34 50.84
N ARG A 586 -38.35 -21.28 51.71
CA ARG A 586 -38.42 -21.13 53.17
C ARG A 586 -37.15 -20.53 53.75
N ASN A 587 -36.06 -20.43 52.98
CA ASN A 587 -34.81 -19.85 53.43
C ASN A 587 -34.75 -18.35 53.07
N PRO A 588 -34.73 -17.43 54.05
CA PRO A 588 -34.71 -15.99 53.79
C PRO A 588 -33.47 -15.52 53.00
N ILE A 589 -32.35 -16.23 53.11
CA ILE A 589 -31.11 -15.93 52.36
C ILE A 589 -31.29 -16.21 50.85
N HIS A 590 -32.18 -17.13 50.50
CA HIS A 590 -32.42 -17.52 49.10
C HIS A 590 -33.41 -16.60 48.38
N LEU A 591 -34.20 -15.78 49.10
CA LEU A 591 -35.29 -14.99 48.51
C LEU A 591 -34.79 -13.99 47.44
N ASP A 592 -33.73 -13.23 47.74
CA ASP A 592 -33.12 -12.29 46.78
C ASP A 592 -32.53 -13.03 45.55
N SER A 593 -31.91 -14.18 45.78
CA SER A 593 -31.37 -15.02 44.70
C SER A 593 -32.47 -15.62 43.82
N MET A 594 -33.64 -15.95 44.39
CA MET A 594 -34.80 -16.41 43.64
C MET A 594 -35.38 -15.30 42.74
N GLU A 595 -35.41 -14.06 43.20
CA GLU A 595 -35.83 -12.94 42.37
C GLU A 595 -34.85 -12.69 41.22
N LYS A 596 -33.54 -12.69 41.54
CA LYS A 596 -32.47 -12.50 40.55
C LYS A 596 -32.48 -13.59 39.48
N ILE A 597 -32.62 -14.86 39.84
CA ILE A 597 -32.57 -15.95 38.85
C ILE A 597 -33.76 -15.92 37.88
N VAL A 598 -34.95 -15.53 38.34
CA VAL A 598 -36.11 -15.31 37.48
C VAL A 598 -35.84 -14.16 36.50
N LYS A 599 -35.30 -13.04 36.98
CA LYS A 599 -34.90 -11.91 36.12
C LYS A 599 -33.87 -12.34 35.07
N ILE A 600 -32.83 -13.09 35.46
CA ILE A 600 -31.79 -13.58 34.56
C ILE A 600 -32.38 -14.48 33.48
N LEU A 601 -33.17 -15.48 33.86
CA LEU A 601 -33.76 -16.43 32.90
C LEU A 601 -34.72 -15.73 31.93
N ASN A 602 -35.52 -14.78 32.42
CA ASN A 602 -36.36 -13.95 31.56
C ASN A 602 -35.54 -13.12 30.56
N SER A 603 -34.42 -12.51 30.98
CA SER A 603 -33.51 -11.77 30.07
C SER A 603 -32.87 -12.66 29.02
N LEU A 604 -32.74 -13.96 29.27
CA LEU A 604 -32.24 -14.96 28.33
C LEU A 604 -33.37 -15.65 27.54
N HIS A 605 -34.62 -15.19 27.67
CA HIS A 605 -35.81 -15.80 27.09
C HIS A 605 -36.00 -17.29 27.43
N ALA A 606 -35.54 -17.68 28.63
CA ALA A 606 -35.69 -19.03 29.16
C ALA A 606 -36.74 -19.03 30.27
N THR A 607 -37.63 -20.02 30.26
CA THR A 607 -38.57 -20.26 31.37
C THR A 607 -37.97 -21.24 32.37
N LEU A 608 -38.27 -21.03 33.65
CA LEU A 608 -37.76 -21.82 34.78
C LEU A 608 -38.33 -23.25 34.77
#